data_AF-A0A0B6ZC51-F1
#
_entry.id   AF-A0A0B6ZC51-F1
#
_cell.length_a   1.000
_cell.length_b   1.000
_cell.length_c   1.000
_cell.angle_alpha   90.00
_cell.angle_beta   90.00
_cell.angle_gamma   90.00
#
_symmetry.space_group_name_H-M   'P 1'
#
loop_
_entity.id
_entity.type
_entity.pdbx_description
1 polymer ?
#
loop_
_entity_poly.entity_id
_entity_poly.type
_entity_poly.pdbx_seq_one_letter_code
_entity_poly.pdbx_strand_id
1 'polypeptide(L)'
;MDSFHCMWSFLFLLLMVSFGDMIKDKPDPAAKQLFYDIMKASGYNALIRPSAGPNPEDKLTVKLGLRLSQVLSVDEKNQILTISVWLRQEWYDLRLRWDPLEYGDVKVLNIPSEELWKPDLVLYNNADGDFQITLKTKAIIYNDGRIVWEPPAIYKSYC
;
A
#
# COMPACT_ATOMS: atom_id res chain seq x y z
N MET A 1 -44.58 -36.49 -3.30
CA MET A 1 -43.24 -36.43 -3.92
C MET A 1 -42.73 -34.98 -3.86
N ASP A 2 -42.97 -34.27 -2.74
CA ASP A 2 -43.00 -32.79 -2.75
C ASP A 2 -42.00 -32.14 -1.77
N SER A 3 -41.33 -32.96 -0.95
CA SER A 3 -40.32 -32.50 0.02
C SER A 3 -38.93 -32.31 -0.60
N PHE A 4 -38.57 -33.12 -1.60
CA PHE A 4 -37.26 -33.04 -2.26
C PHE A 4 -37.12 -31.84 -3.20
N HIS A 5 -38.21 -31.36 -3.79
CA HIS A 5 -38.18 -30.22 -4.70
C HIS A 5 -38.01 -28.89 -3.94
N CYS A 6 -38.62 -28.78 -2.74
CA CYS A 6 -38.50 -27.61 -1.88
C CYS A 6 -37.07 -27.43 -1.33
N MET A 7 -36.41 -28.52 -0.94
CA MET A 7 -35.01 -28.50 -0.47
C MET A 7 -34.04 -28.04 -1.56
N TRP A 8 -34.26 -28.45 -2.82
CA TRP A 8 -33.44 -28.00 -3.95
C TRP A 8 -33.70 -26.53 -4.30
N SER A 9 -34.95 -26.04 -4.22
CA SER A 9 -35.23 -24.60 -4.39
C SER A 9 -34.59 -23.73 -3.30
N PHE A 10 -34.56 -24.18 -2.05
CA PHE A 10 -33.91 -23.44 -0.96
C PHE A 10 -32.38 -23.41 -1.07
N LEU A 11 -31.76 -24.52 -1.48
CA LEU A 11 -30.31 -24.58 -1.75
C LEU A 11 -29.91 -23.73 -2.96
N PHE A 12 -30.76 -23.68 -3.99
CA PHE A 12 -30.52 -22.84 -5.18
C PHE A 12 -30.67 -21.34 -4.86
N LEU A 13 -31.60 -20.96 -3.98
CA LEU A 13 -31.74 -19.60 -3.47
C LEU A 13 -30.56 -19.19 -2.58
N LEU A 14 -30.05 -20.07 -1.71
CA LEU A 14 -28.85 -19.82 -0.91
C LEU A 14 -27.57 -19.65 -1.76
N LEU A 15 -27.47 -20.39 -2.88
CA LEU A 15 -26.38 -20.22 -3.85
C LEU A 15 -26.50 -18.91 -4.64
N MET A 16 -27.71 -18.45 -4.95
CA MET A 16 -27.95 -17.15 -5.62
C MET A 16 -27.68 -15.95 -4.69
N VAL A 17 -27.98 -16.07 -3.39
CA VAL A 17 -27.68 -15.02 -2.38
C VAL A 17 -26.18 -14.91 -2.11
N SER A 18 -25.41 -15.98 -2.33
CA SER A 18 -23.95 -15.98 -2.09
C SER A 18 -23.12 -15.44 -3.26
N PHE A 19 -23.73 -15.15 -4.41
CA PHE A 19 -23.03 -14.69 -5.63
C PHE A 19 -23.35 -13.24 -6.02
N GLY A 20 -24.18 -12.54 -5.24
CA GLY A 20 -24.91 -11.34 -5.69
C GLY A 20 -24.35 -9.98 -5.28
N ASP A 21 -23.39 -9.88 -4.36
CA ASP A 21 -22.74 -8.60 -4.03
C ASP A 21 -21.28 -8.62 -4.47
N MET A 22 -21.11 -8.71 -5.79
CA MET A 22 -19.90 -8.21 -6.42
C MET A 22 -19.83 -6.72 -6.08
N ILE A 23 -18.90 -6.33 -5.19
CA ILE A 23 -18.61 -4.92 -4.91
C ILE A 23 -18.43 -4.25 -6.26
N LYS A 24 -19.44 -3.48 -6.68
CA LYS A 24 -19.31 -2.54 -7.79
C LYS A 24 -18.42 -1.43 -7.27
N ASP A 25 -17.12 -1.69 -7.26
CA ASP A 25 -16.12 -0.63 -7.22
C ASP A 25 -16.20 0.03 -8.60
N LYS A 26 -17.24 0.83 -8.83
CA LYS A 26 -17.23 1.78 -9.93
C LYS A 26 -16.12 2.76 -9.54
N PRO A 27 -14.98 2.79 -10.25
CA PRO A 27 -13.98 3.79 -9.96
C PRO A 27 -14.66 5.14 -10.11
N ASP A 28 -14.64 5.94 -9.04
CA ASP A 28 -15.14 7.30 -9.09
C ASP A 28 -14.46 8.00 -10.28
N PRO A 29 -15.23 8.48 -11.27
CA PRO A 29 -14.66 9.12 -12.45
C PRO A 29 -13.71 10.26 -12.07
N ALA A 30 -13.97 10.95 -10.96
CA ALA A 30 -13.10 12.01 -10.45
C ALA A 30 -11.75 11.45 -9.94
N ALA A 31 -11.75 10.38 -9.16
CA ALA A 31 -10.51 9.73 -8.71
C ALA A 31 -9.67 9.16 -9.87
N LYS A 32 -10.34 8.62 -10.90
CA LYS A 32 -9.65 8.17 -12.12
C LYS A 32 -9.01 9.34 -12.86
N GLN A 33 -9.74 10.44 -13.03
CA GLN A 33 -9.22 11.65 -13.67
C GLN A 33 -8.03 12.22 -12.90
N LEU A 34 -8.16 12.37 -11.57
CA LEU A 34 -7.09 12.81 -10.68
C LEU A 34 -5.81 11.98 -10.86
N PHE A 35 -5.96 10.66 -10.91
CA PHE A 35 -4.82 9.77 -11.12
C PHE A 35 -4.12 10.03 -12.46
N TYR A 36 -4.89 10.20 -13.56
CA TYR A 36 -4.29 10.50 -14.87
C TYR A 36 -3.60 11.87 -14.89
N ASP A 37 -4.19 12.89 -14.28
CA ASP A 37 -3.64 14.24 -14.26
C ASP A 37 -2.32 14.28 -13.48
N ILE A 38 -2.31 13.70 -12.27
CA ILE A 38 -1.13 13.68 -11.41
C ILE A 38 -0.04 12.78 -11.99
N MET A 39 -0.37 11.58 -12.45
CA MET A 39 0.68 10.62 -12.85
C MET A 39 1.17 10.82 -14.28
N LYS A 40 0.28 11.18 -15.22
CA LYS A 40 0.64 11.29 -16.64
C LYS A 40 0.77 12.72 -17.12
N ALA A 41 -0.18 13.59 -16.82
CA ALA A 41 -0.17 14.96 -17.36
C ALA A 41 0.94 15.81 -16.73
N SER A 42 1.23 15.61 -15.44
CA SER A 42 2.33 16.32 -14.75
C SER A 42 3.73 15.80 -15.12
N GLY A 43 3.83 14.63 -15.77
CA GLY A 43 5.11 13.99 -16.07
C GLY A 43 5.84 13.45 -14.83
N TYR A 44 5.11 12.92 -13.86
CA TYR A 44 5.69 12.39 -12.63
C TYR A 44 6.74 11.29 -12.92
N ASN A 45 7.93 11.44 -12.34
CA ASN A 45 9.01 10.47 -12.49
C ASN A 45 9.41 9.91 -11.12
N ALA A 46 9.09 8.64 -10.91
CA ALA A 46 9.39 7.90 -9.68
C ALA A 46 10.89 7.69 -9.43
N LEU A 47 11.75 7.82 -10.45
CA LEU A 47 13.20 7.70 -10.31
C LEU A 47 13.83 8.95 -9.68
N ILE A 48 13.10 10.07 -9.67
CA ILE A 48 13.59 11.34 -9.15
C ILE A 48 13.02 11.56 -7.75
N ARG A 49 13.94 11.63 -6.77
CA ARG A 49 13.63 11.97 -5.38
C ARG A 49 12.84 13.29 -5.33
N PRO A 50 11.71 13.34 -4.60
CA PRO A 50 10.99 14.60 -4.41
C PRO A 50 11.77 15.56 -3.54
N SER A 51 11.68 16.85 -3.86
CA SER A 51 12.10 17.92 -2.97
C SER A 51 11.07 18.11 -1.86
N ALA A 52 11.54 18.28 -0.63
CA ALA A 52 10.65 18.50 0.53
C ALA A 52 10.08 19.93 0.59
N GLY A 53 10.66 20.83 -0.18
CA GLY A 53 10.32 22.25 -0.23
C GLY A 53 10.62 22.85 -1.62
N PRO A 54 10.41 24.16 -1.76
CA PRO A 54 10.64 24.89 -3.00
C PRO A 54 12.13 24.99 -3.35
N ASN A 55 13.03 24.78 -2.37
CA ASN A 55 14.47 24.87 -2.59
C ASN A 55 15.08 23.47 -2.78
N PRO A 56 16.13 23.34 -3.62
CA PRO A 56 16.82 22.06 -3.83
C PRO A 56 17.50 21.51 -2.57
N GLU A 57 17.82 22.37 -1.60
CA GLU A 57 18.52 21.99 -0.36
C GLU A 57 17.57 21.45 0.73
N ASP A 58 16.26 21.52 0.52
CA ASP A 58 15.28 21.11 1.51
C ASP A 58 15.32 19.58 1.73
N LYS A 59 15.56 19.19 2.99
CA LYS A 59 15.72 17.78 3.36
C LYS A 59 14.38 17.04 3.39
N LEU A 60 14.28 15.97 2.59
CA LEU A 60 13.16 15.03 2.71
C LEU A 60 13.26 14.22 3.99
N THR A 61 12.30 14.43 4.89
CA THR A 61 12.16 13.66 6.12
C THR A 61 11.25 12.46 5.87
N VAL A 62 11.79 11.27 6.11
CA VAL A 62 11.03 10.01 6.07
C VAL A 62 10.84 9.54 7.51
N LYS A 63 9.59 9.38 7.94
CA LYS A 63 9.27 8.78 9.24
C LYS A 63 9.09 7.28 9.05
N LEU A 64 9.76 6.51 9.90
CA LEU A 64 9.70 5.06 9.89
C LEU A 64 9.04 4.58 11.19
N GLY A 65 8.11 3.65 11.06
CA GLY A 65 7.50 2.94 12.17
C GLY A 65 7.53 1.45 11.88
N LEU A 66 7.86 0.65 12.89
CA LEU A 66 7.82 -0.80 12.82
C LEU A 66 6.76 -1.31 13.79
N ARG A 67 5.80 -2.07 13.29
CA ARG A 67 4.82 -2.77 14.12
C ARG A 67 5.09 -4.28 14.03
N LEU A 68 5.55 -4.87 15.12
CA LEU A 68 5.73 -6.31 15.21
C LEU A 68 4.36 -7.00 15.17
N SER A 69 4.16 -7.92 14.23
CA SER A 69 2.97 -8.77 14.17
C SER A 69 3.18 -10.01 15.03
N GLN A 70 4.26 -10.73 14.78
CA GLN A 70 4.61 -11.96 15.49
C GLN A 70 6.07 -12.34 15.29
N VAL A 71 6.59 -13.14 16.23
CA VAL A 71 7.86 -13.86 16.07
C VAL A 71 7.56 -15.18 15.36
N LEU A 72 8.20 -15.43 14.23
CA LEU A 72 8.00 -16.64 13.43
C LEU A 72 8.93 -17.77 13.87
N SER A 73 10.20 -17.46 14.15
CA SER A 73 11.20 -18.44 14.60
C SER A 73 12.38 -17.76 15.29
N VAL A 74 13.02 -18.49 16.21
CA VAL A 74 14.27 -18.13 16.86
C VAL A 74 15.22 -19.32 16.74
N ASP A 75 16.31 -19.15 16.01
CA ASP A 75 17.39 -20.12 15.90
C ASP A 75 18.55 -19.67 16.79
N GLU A 76 18.55 -20.15 18.04
CA GLU A 76 19.59 -19.80 19.01
C GLU A 76 20.96 -20.33 18.63
N LYS A 77 21.05 -21.45 17.89
CA LYS A 77 22.34 -22.02 17.50
C LYS A 77 23.03 -21.15 16.46
N ASN A 78 22.26 -20.65 15.49
CA ASN A 78 22.78 -19.81 14.42
C ASN A 78 22.61 -18.30 14.69
N GLN A 79 22.02 -17.92 15.84
CA GLN A 79 21.74 -16.53 16.23
C GLN A 79 20.87 -15.79 15.21
N ILE A 80 19.80 -16.44 14.75
CA ILE A 80 18.88 -15.90 13.73
C ILE A 80 17.48 -15.73 14.31
N LEU A 81 16.94 -14.52 14.20
CA LEU A 81 15.57 -14.17 14.54
C LEU A 81 14.77 -13.90 13.26
N THR A 82 13.65 -14.59 13.11
CA THR A 82 12.69 -14.37 12.01
C THR A 82 11.40 -13.78 12.56
N ILE A 83 11.06 -12.55 12.15
CA ILE A 83 9.87 -11.81 12.59
C ILE A 83 9.00 -11.37 11.42
N SER A 84 7.69 -11.34 11.62
CA SER A 84 6.74 -10.68 10.72
C SER A 84 6.40 -9.30 11.26
N VAL A 85 6.57 -8.27 10.45
CA VAL A 85 6.34 -6.87 10.83
C VAL A 85 5.52 -6.14 9.78
N TRP A 86 4.89 -5.05 10.17
CA TRP A 86 4.41 -4.00 9.28
C TRP A 86 5.39 -2.83 9.31
N LEU A 87 5.94 -2.48 8.16
CA LEU A 87 6.85 -1.35 8.02
C LEU A 87 6.06 -0.13 7.55
N ARG A 88 5.74 0.77 8.47
CA ARG A 88 5.08 2.04 8.13
C ARG A 88 6.11 3.09 7.74
N GLN A 89 5.94 3.66 6.55
CA GLN A 89 6.76 4.72 6.01
C GLN A 89 5.88 5.92 5.70
N GLU A 90 6.30 7.10 6.12
CA GLU A 90 5.59 8.34 5.85
C GLU A 90 6.56 9.42 5.36
N TRP A 91 6.25 10.02 4.22
CA TRP A 91 7.02 11.13 3.65
C TRP A 91 6.06 12.10 2.93
N TYR A 92 6.59 13.23 2.48
CA TYR A 92 5.84 14.25 1.75
C TYR A 92 6.41 14.43 0.34
N ASP A 93 5.54 14.48 -0.67
CA ASP A 93 5.89 14.84 -2.04
C ASP A 93 4.99 16.01 -2.49
N LEU A 94 5.59 17.18 -2.72
CA LEU A 94 4.87 18.39 -3.11
C LEU A 94 4.22 18.29 -4.50
N ARG A 95 4.74 17.41 -5.36
CA ARG A 95 4.25 17.21 -6.74
C ARG A 95 2.92 16.45 -6.78
N LEU A 96 2.59 15.74 -5.70
CA LEU A 96 1.37 14.94 -5.59
C LEU A 96 0.29 15.66 -4.77
N ARG A 97 0.30 17.00 -4.78
CA ARG A 97 -0.74 17.82 -4.14
C ARG A 97 -1.85 18.13 -5.13
N TRP A 98 -3.08 18.15 -4.64
CA TRP A 98 -4.24 18.58 -5.42
C TRP A 98 -5.27 19.25 -4.51
N ASP A 99 -6.15 20.04 -5.11
CA ASP A 99 -7.32 20.58 -4.41
C ASP A 99 -8.48 19.57 -4.49
N PRO A 100 -8.98 19.05 -3.35
CA PRO A 100 -10.14 18.16 -3.35
C PRO A 100 -11.37 18.75 -4.05
N LEU A 101 -11.55 20.07 -4.01
CA LEU A 101 -12.73 20.74 -4.59
C LEU A 101 -12.81 20.59 -6.11
N GLU A 102 -11.67 20.46 -6.80
CA GLU A 102 -11.60 20.26 -8.26
C GLU A 102 -11.94 18.81 -8.66
N TYR A 103 -11.80 17.86 -7.73
CA TYR A 103 -11.90 16.43 -7.98
C TYR A 103 -13.00 15.76 -7.15
N GLY A 104 -14.11 16.46 -6.90
CA GLY A 104 -15.27 15.87 -6.23
C GLY A 104 -15.04 15.52 -4.75
N ASP A 105 -14.28 16.35 -4.03
CA ASP A 105 -13.88 16.16 -2.63
C ASP A 105 -13.04 14.90 -2.37
N VAL A 106 -12.35 14.38 -3.38
CA VAL A 106 -11.39 13.28 -3.21
C VAL A 106 -10.19 13.77 -2.38
N LYS A 107 -10.07 13.28 -1.15
CA LYS A 107 -8.98 13.63 -0.22
C LYS A 107 -7.84 12.62 -0.18
N VAL A 108 -8.12 11.40 -0.64
CA VAL A 108 -7.22 10.26 -0.53
C VAL A 108 -7.23 9.47 -1.83
N LEU A 109 -6.04 9.06 -2.28
CA LEU A 109 -5.85 8.25 -3.48
C LEU A 109 -4.93 7.06 -3.16
N ASN A 110 -5.28 5.88 -3.67
CA ASN A 110 -4.50 4.65 -3.49
C ASN A 110 -3.78 4.29 -4.78
N ILE A 111 -2.45 4.39 -4.79
CA ILE A 111 -1.61 4.12 -5.97
C ILE A 111 -0.65 2.95 -5.67
N PRO A 112 -0.39 2.04 -6.63
CA PRO A 112 0.66 1.04 -6.47
C PRO A 112 2.00 1.67 -6.10
N SER A 113 2.70 1.16 -5.09
CA SER A 113 3.96 1.75 -4.61
C SER A 113 5.10 1.73 -5.64
N GLU A 114 4.95 1.00 -6.74
CA GLU A 114 5.94 0.92 -7.83
C GLU A 114 5.94 2.14 -8.74
N GLU A 115 4.81 2.84 -8.82
CA GLU A 115 4.67 4.05 -9.64
C GLU A 115 5.11 5.32 -8.89
N LEU A 116 5.40 5.19 -7.59
CA LEU A 116 5.80 6.28 -6.72
C LEU A 116 7.29 6.20 -6.41
N TRP A 117 7.91 7.36 -6.22
CA TRP A 117 9.19 7.39 -5.54
C TRP A 117 9.00 6.87 -4.10
N LYS A 118 9.87 5.96 -3.68
CA LYS A 118 9.93 5.43 -2.32
C LYS A 118 11.38 5.40 -1.83
N PRO A 119 11.64 5.57 -0.53
CA PRO A 119 12.98 5.42 0.00
C PRO A 119 13.40 3.95 -0.07
N ASP A 120 14.65 3.71 -0.45
CA ASP A 120 15.24 2.38 -0.39
C ASP A 120 15.65 2.08 1.06
N LEU A 121 14.97 1.12 1.69
CA LEU A 121 15.24 0.69 3.06
C LEU A 121 15.68 -0.77 3.04
N VAL A 122 16.85 -1.04 3.62
CA VAL A 122 17.43 -2.38 3.70
C VAL A 122 17.83 -2.69 5.13
N LEU A 123 17.60 -3.94 5.53
CA LEU A 123 18.01 -4.43 6.84
C LEU A 123 19.49 -4.80 6.81
N TYR A 124 20.38 -4.03 7.43
CA TYR A 124 21.82 -4.28 7.32
C TYR A 124 22.26 -5.64 7.90
N ASN A 125 21.68 -6.06 9.02
CA ASN A 125 21.97 -7.33 9.69
C ASN A 125 21.12 -8.51 9.14
N ASN A 126 20.83 -8.50 7.84
CA ASN A 126 20.04 -9.54 7.20
C ASN A 126 20.77 -10.88 7.17
N ALA A 127 20.12 -11.94 7.67
CA ALA A 127 20.64 -13.30 7.69
C ALA A 127 20.20 -14.17 6.49
N ASP A 128 19.34 -13.66 5.60
CA ASP A 128 18.87 -14.38 4.40
C ASP A 128 19.58 -13.98 3.10
N GLY A 129 20.31 -12.85 3.10
CA GLY A 129 21.03 -12.35 1.93
C GLY A 129 20.15 -11.73 0.82
N ASP A 130 18.84 -11.92 0.85
CA ASP A 130 17.87 -11.24 -0.03
C ASP A 130 17.10 -10.15 0.74
N PHE A 131 17.05 -8.95 0.18
CA PHE A 131 16.53 -7.73 0.83
C PHE A 131 15.15 -7.30 0.31
N GLN A 132 14.56 -8.05 -0.61
CA GLN A 132 13.33 -7.62 -1.29
C GLN A 132 12.11 -7.78 -0.38
N ILE A 133 11.47 -6.65 -0.02
CA ILE A 133 10.08 -6.65 0.46
C ILE A 133 9.22 -7.22 -0.67
N THR A 134 8.85 -8.50 -0.55
CA THR A 134 8.24 -9.26 -1.64
C THR A 134 6.81 -8.81 -1.96
N LEU A 135 6.18 -8.03 -1.07
CA LEU A 135 4.79 -7.62 -1.17
C LEU A 135 4.65 -6.19 -1.71
N LYS A 136 4.28 -6.13 -3.00
CA LYS A 136 3.93 -4.90 -3.73
C LYS A 136 2.52 -4.46 -3.31
N THR A 137 2.43 -3.60 -2.30
CA THR A 137 1.16 -3.05 -1.81
C THR A 137 0.89 -1.65 -2.38
N LYS A 138 -0.36 -1.20 -2.29
CA LYS A 138 -0.72 0.19 -2.63
C LYS A 138 -0.28 1.12 -1.50
N ALA A 139 0.22 2.29 -1.85
CA ALA A 139 0.45 3.41 -0.94
C ALA A 139 -0.77 4.33 -0.92
N ILE A 140 -0.98 4.98 0.21
CA ILE A 140 -2.07 5.94 0.44
C ILE A 140 -1.47 7.34 0.31
N ILE A 141 -2.02 8.13 -0.61
CA ILE A 141 -1.62 9.51 -0.85
C ILE A 141 -2.76 10.41 -0.39
N TYR A 142 -2.42 11.44 0.36
CA TYR A 142 -3.32 12.49 0.81
C TYR A 142 -3.15 13.74 -0.05
N ASN A 143 -4.21 14.54 -0.16
CA ASN A 143 -4.24 15.77 -0.96
C ASN A 143 -3.19 16.82 -0.56
N ASP A 144 -2.72 16.78 0.69
CA ASP A 144 -1.63 17.64 1.21
C ASP A 144 -0.22 17.19 0.75
N GLY A 145 -0.14 16.14 -0.05
CA GLY A 145 1.11 15.54 -0.55
C GLY A 145 1.74 14.56 0.44
N ARG A 146 1.08 14.24 1.56
CA ARG A 146 1.54 13.19 2.47
C ARG A 146 1.33 11.83 1.83
N ILE A 147 2.36 10.99 1.85
CA ILE A 147 2.31 9.61 1.40
C ILE A 147 2.54 8.69 2.59
N VAL A 148 1.70 7.69 2.74
CA VAL A 148 1.83 6.63 3.74
C VAL A 148 1.86 5.29 3.04
N TRP A 149 2.94 4.53 3.26
CA TRP A 149 3.10 3.19 2.73
C TRP A 149 3.42 2.22 3.87
N GLU A 150 2.57 1.20 4.05
CA GLU A 150 2.70 0.23 5.14
C GLU A 150 2.66 -1.22 4.61
N PRO A 151 3.71 -1.70 3.92
CA PRO A 151 3.79 -3.09 3.50
C PRO A 151 4.06 -4.02 4.69
N PRO A 152 3.47 -5.23 4.68
CA PRO A 152 3.94 -6.32 5.52
C PRO A 152 5.29 -6.85 5.00
N ALA A 153 6.21 -7.14 5.92
CA ALA A 153 7.52 -7.70 5.60
C ALA A 153 7.88 -8.82 6.59
N ILE A 154 8.65 -9.79 6.10
CA ILE A 154 9.30 -10.79 6.95
C ILE A 154 10.77 -10.41 7.02
N TYR A 155 11.25 -10.14 8.23
CA TYR A 155 12.66 -9.85 8.48
C TYR A 155 13.34 -11.03 9.14
N LYS A 156 14.49 -11.41 8.60
CA LYS A 156 15.39 -12.42 9.15
C LYS A 156 16.70 -11.74 9.50
N SER A 157 16.93 -11.55 10.79
CA SER A 157 18.06 -10.78 11.32
C SER A 157 19.00 -11.64 12.12
N TYR A 158 20.30 -11.36 12.07
CA TYR A 158 21.23 -11.78 13.11
C TYR A 158 20.94 -10.99 14.40
N CYS A 159 20.86 -11.68 15.54
CA CYS A 159 20.70 -11.05 16.87
C CYS A 159 21.84 -11.42 17.80
#